data_AF-A0A2T6K7G0-F1
#
_entry.id   AF-A0A2T6K7G0-F1
#
_cell.length_a   1.000
_cell.length_b   1.000
_cell.length_c   1.000
_cell.angle_alpha   90.00
_cell.angle_beta   90.00
_cell.angle_gamma   90.00
#
_symmetry.space_group_name_H-M   'P 1'
#
loop_
_entity.id
_entity.type
_entity.pdbx_description
1 polymer ?
#
loop_
_entity_poly.entity_id
_entity_poly.type
_entity_poly.pdbx_seq_one_letter_code
_entity_poly.pdbx_strand_id
1 'polypeptide(L)'
;MKNQNPNKTDYDFLKPLLDRPDLEPDPTFIISLRKKIIKSNNSKFRLPRNLNIIGVGLLAILTLSLLIYTFDFGGHSTGTLVNQAIKEPGFGVENDVDKSIERVWKESPLFESGSDTLIGEEGRLGFSYDDGEILRFYPDKTQKYIWYFWGEEKEFDGVLKFIGTHENDEKQSVVYGGDFYKANNKADRQVHTSMNLPKSGMWRLDAYIGDKLFGTVFVKVHTQSQKESDVLIRGGYTLEGIMGVLLGTLDLFYPLLIASVITFVFALIKRSWIWMLLSAILLYPDAWFFSGHPPYPWAKFVPLIQVILAIIFYLLKSNKSKT
;
A
#
# COMPACT_ATOMS: atom_id res chain seq x y z
N MET A 1 -9.29 -32.07 19.82
CA MET A 1 -8.22 -31.86 18.83
C MET A 1 -8.60 -32.59 17.55
N LYS A 2 -8.86 -31.87 16.45
CA LYS A 2 -9.18 -32.48 15.14
C LYS A 2 -7.89 -32.57 14.32
N ASN A 3 -7.49 -33.80 13.96
CA ASN A 3 -6.35 -34.08 13.09
C ASN A 3 -6.54 -33.40 11.73
N GLN A 4 -5.73 -32.40 11.43
CA GLN A 4 -5.60 -31.85 10.08
C GLN A 4 -4.57 -32.67 9.32
N ASN A 5 -4.97 -33.17 8.15
CA ASN A 5 -4.14 -33.99 7.26
C ASN A 5 -3.05 -33.08 6.62
N PRO A 6 -1.75 -33.35 6.82
CA PRO A 6 -0.67 -32.42 6.45
C PRO A 6 -0.40 -32.31 4.93
N ASN A 7 -1.12 -33.04 4.08
CA ASN A 7 -0.87 -33.08 2.63
C ASN A 7 -2.04 -32.53 1.80
N LYS A 8 -2.75 -31.50 2.28
CA LYS A 8 -3.78 -30.84 1.48
C LYS A 8 -3.10 -29.84 0.55
N THR A 9 -3.15 -30.09 -0.76
CA THR A 9 -2.61 -29.13 -1.75
C THR A 9 -3.69 -28.11 -2.10
N ASP A 10 -3.30 -26.90 -2.49
CA ASP A 10 -4.24 -25.83 -2.87
C ASP A 10 -5.18 -26.22 -4.02
N TYR A 11 -4.92 -27.34 -4.70
CA TYR A 11 -5.70 -27.83 -5.85
C TYR A 11 -6.66 -28.98 -5.51
N ASP A 12 -6.77 -29.39 -4.24
CA ASP A 12 -7.65 -30.49 -3.84
C ASP A 12 -9.14 -30.20 -4.07
N PHE A 13 -9.53 -28.92 -4.22
CA PHE A 13 -10.89 -28.53 -4.62
C PHE A 13 -11.23 -28.89 -6.08
N LEU A 14 -10.22 -29.18 -6.92
CA LEU A 14 -10.40 -29.58 -8.32
C LEU A 14 -10.60 -31.09 -8.49
N LYS A 15 -10.29 -31.89 -7.46
CA LYS A 15 -10.41 -33.36 -7.49
C LYS A 15 -11.83 -33.84 -7.85
N PRO A 16 -12.92 -33.26 -7.29
CA PRO A 16 -14.29 -33.62 -7.67
C PRO A 16 -14.68 -33.23 -9.11
N LEU A 17 -13.89 -32.40 -9.80
CA LEU A 17 -14.11 -32.05 -11.20
C LEU A 17 -13.38 -33.00 -12.16
N LEU A 18 -12.27 -33.61 -11.71
CA LEU A 18 -11.52 -34.62 -12.46
C LEU A 18 -12.21 -35.99 -12.46
N ASP A 19 -12.95 -36.30 -11.39
CA ASP A 19 -13.65 -37.60 -11.23
C ASP A 19 -15.06 -37.63 -11.86
N ARG A 20 -15.43 -36.61 -12.63
CA ARG A 20 -16.75 -36.51 -13.27
C ARG A 20 -16.74 -37.07 -14.69
N PRO A 21 -17.35 -38.25 -14.95
CA PRO A 21 -17.36 -38.87 -16.28
C PRO A 21 -18.23 -38.12 -17.30
N ASP A 22 -19.07 -37.19 -16.84
CA ASP A 22 -19.92 -36.30 -17.65
C ASP A 22 -19.17 -35.07 -18.18
N LEU A 23 -17.94 -34.84 -17.74
CA LEU A 23 -17.08 -33.73 -18.16
C LEU A 23 -16.02 -34.14 -19.20
N GLU A 24 -16.11 -35.34 -19.78
CA GLU A 24 -15.25 -35.69 -20.91
C GLU A 24 -15.49 -34.69 -22.05
N PRO A 25 -14.47 -33.88 -22.42
CA PRO A 25 -14.65 -32.88 -23.44
C PRO A 25 -14.99 -33.59 -24.75
N ASP A 26 -16.06 -33.14 -25.40
CA ASP A 26 -16.54 -33.69 -26.66
C ASP A 26 -15.35 -33.98 -27.60
N PRO A 27 -15.15 -35.23 -28.04
CA PRO A 27 -14.01 -35.60 -28.88
C PRO A 27 -13.97 -34.77 -30.16
N THR A 28 -15.10 -34.26 -30.65
CA THR A 28 -15.12 -33.36 -31.80
C THR A 28 -14.49 -32.00 -31.50
N PHE A 29 -14.66 -31.48 -30.28
CA PHE A 29 -14.01 -30.26 -29.81
C PHE A 29 -12.49 -30.44 -29.72
N ILE A 30 -12.01 -31.55 -29.15
CA ILE A 30 -10.58 -31.88 -29.06
C ILE A 30 -9.95 -31.98 -30.46
N ILE A 31 -10.63 -32.63 -31.41
CA ILE A 31 -10.18 -32.76 -32.81
C ILE A 31 -10.17 -31.39 -33.51
N SER A 32 -11.19 -30.57 -33.30
CA SER A 32 -11.27 -29.18 -33.79
C SER A 32 -10.08 -28.35 -33.29
N LEU A 33 -9.77 -28.45 -32.00
CA LEU A 33 -8.71 -27.70 -31.35
C LEU A 33 -7.32 -28.13 -31.86
N ARG A 34 -7.08 -29.45 -31.99
CA ARG A 34 -5.86 -29.98 -32.62
C ARG A 34 -5.70 -29.51 -34.06
N LYS A 35 -6.78 -29.53 -34.87
CA LYS A 35 -6.74 -29.09 -36.26
C LYS A 35 -6.41 -27.59 -36.38
N LYS A 36 -6.91 -26.77 -35.45
CA LYS A 36 -6.63 -25.33 -35.39
C LYS A 36 -5.18 -25.04 -34.98
N ILE A 37 -4.64 -25.78 -34.00
CA ILE A 37 -3.23 -25.67 -33.58
C ILE A 37 -2.27 -26.12 -34.70
N ILE A 38 -2.54 -27.25 -35.36
CA ILE A 38 -1.69 -27.75 -36.46
C ILE A 38 -1.72 -26.79 -37.66
N LYS A 39 -2.89 -26.23 -38.00
CA LYS A 39 -3.03 -25.22 -39.05
C LYS A 39 -2.26 -23.94 -38.72
N SER A 40 -2.21 -23.55 -37.45
CA SER A 40 -1.43 -22.40 -36.96
C SER A 40 0.08 -22.64 -37.02
N ASN A 41 0.55 -23.86 -36.77
CA ASN A 41 1.99 -24.18 -36.80
C ASN A 41 2.57 -24.35 -38.21
N ASN A 42 1.75 -24.69 -39.21
CA ASN A 42 2.21 -24.84 -40.60
C ASN A 42 2.12 -23.57 -41.45
N SER A 43 1.39 -22.54 -41.01
CA SER A 43 1.53 -21.21 -41.62
C SER A 43 2.81 -20.57 -41.09
N LYS A 44 3.91 -20.68 -41.84
CA LYS A 44 5.09 -19.80 -41.67
C LYS A 44 4.57 -18.36 -41.64
N PHE A 45 4.52 -17.76 -40.45
CA PHE A 45 4.14 -16.38 -40.25
C PHE A 45 5.22 -15.51 -40.88
N ARG A 46 5.14 -15.34 -42.21
CA ARG A 46 5.97 -14.42 -42.97
C ARG A 46 5.44 -13.03 -42.67
N LEU A 47 5.91 -12.44 -41.58
CA LEU A 47 5.80 -11.00 -41.36
C LEU A 47 6.34 -10.31 -42.63
N PRO A 48 5.54 -9.47 -43.31
CA PRO A 48 5.99 -8.80 -44.52
C PRO A 48 7.26 -8.03 -44.17
N ARG A 49 8.33 -8.27 -44.94
CA ARG A 49 9.66 -7.65 -44.74
C ARG A 49 9.60 -6.11 -44.77
N ASN A 50 8.48 -5.57 -45.25
CA ASN A 50 8.15 -4.16 -45.39
C ASN A 50 7.04 -3.73 -44.41
N LEU A 51 7.01 -4.23 -43.16
CA LEU A 51 6.40 -3.43 -42.10
C LEU A 51 7.24 -2.15 -41.99
N ASN A 52 6.81 -1.16 -42.78
CA ASN A 52 7.45 0.11 -42.94
C ASN A 52 7.71 0.72 -41.57
N ILE A 53 8.84 1.39 -41.44
CA ILE A 53 9.22 2.25 -40.32
C ILE A 53 8.03 3.13 -39.86
N ILE A 54 7.13 3.47 -40.78
CA ILE A 54 5.86 4.16 -40.57
C ILE A 54 4.94 3.46 -39.55
N GLY A 55 4.80 2.13 -39.59
CA GLY A 55 3.93 1.38 -38.67
C GLY A 55 4.47 1.33 -37.24
N VAL A 56 5.79 1.24 -37.08
CA VAL A 56 6.44 1.29 -35.76
C VAL A 56 6.41 2.71 -35.21
N GLY A 57 6.56 3.73 -36.07
CA GLY A 57 6.41 5.13 -35.71
C GLY A 57 4.99 5.46 -35.24
N LEU A 58 3.96 4.98 -35.94
CA LEU A 58 2.56 5.17 -35.55
C LEU A 58 2.24 4.53 -34.18
N LEU A 59 2.78 3.34 -33.90
CA LEU A 59 2.58 2.69 -32.62
C LEU A 59 3.27 3.45 -31.47
N ALA A 60 4.48 3.96 -31.70
CA ALA A 60 5.22 4.77 -30.72
C ALA A 60 4.52 6.12 -30.44
N ILE A 61 3.99 6.78 -31.48
CA ILE A 61 3.20 8.01 -31.34
C ILE A 61 1.93 7.72 -30.55
N LEU A 62 1.24 6.61 -30.82
CA LEU A 62 0.00 6.24 -30.13
C LEU A 62 0.25 5.94 -28.64
N THR A 63 1.37 5.29 -28.30
CA THR A 63 1.78 5.09 -26.90
C THR A 63 2.15 6.41 -26.20
N LEU A 64 2.80 7.35 -26.89
CA LEU A 64 3.16 8.65 -26.33
C LEU A 64 1.92 9.54 -26.13
N SER A 65 0.97 9.50 -27.06
CA SER A 65 -0.31 10.22 -26.94
C SER A 65 -1.18 9.69 -25.80
N LEU A 66 -1.22 8.37 -25.59
CA LEU A 66 -1.90 7.79 -24.41
C LEU A 66 -1.23 8.22 -23.10
N LEU A 67 0.10 8.33 -23.09
CA LEU A 67 0.84 8.77 -21.90
C LEU A 67 0.54 10.24 -21.57
N ILE A 68 0.53 11.12 -22.57
CA ILE A 68 0.21 12.55 -22.39
C ILE A 68 -1.24 12.74 -21.91
N TYR A 69 -2.20 11.95 -22.40
CA TYR A 69 -3.61 12.05 -21.99
C TYR A 69 -3.85 11.68 -20.53
N THR A 70 -2.95 10.89 -19.90
CA THR A 70 -3.06 10.54 -18.48
C THR A 70 -2.50 11.59 -17.53
N PHE A 71 -1.83 12.65 -18.02
CA PHE A 71 -1.16 13.65 -17.17
C PHE A 71 -1.98 14.93 -16.87
N ASP A 72 -3.16 15.12 -17.46
CA ASP A 72 -3.93 16.38 -17.33
C ASP A 72 -4.94 16.40 -16.15
N PHE A 73 -4.82 15.48 -15.19
CA PHE A 73 -5.65 15.45 -13.97
C PHE A 73 -4.83 15.83 -12.73
N GLY A 74 -4.43 17.10 -12.64
CA GLY A 74 -3.72 17.67 -11.49
C GLY A 74 -4.35 18.97 -11.02
N GLY A 75 -5.61 18.91 -10.57
CA GLY A 75 -6.39 20.06 -10.11
C GLY A 75 -5.73 20.80 -8.93
N HIS A 76 -5.67 22.12 -9.07
CA HIS A 76 -5.36 23.09 -8.03
C HIS A 76 -6.22 22.87 -6.77
N SER A 77 -5.58 22.61 -5.63
CA SER A 77 -6.19 22.72 -4.31
C SER A 77 -5.60 23.94 -3.60
N THR A 78 -6.29 25.07 -3.66
CA THR A 78 -6.00 26.24 -2.82
C THR A 78 -6.59 26.01 -1.43
N GLY A 79 -5.74 25.60 -0.48
CA GLY A 79 -6.10 25.53 0.93
C GLY A 79 -5.99 26.91 1.59
N THR A 80 -7.13 27.54 1.85
CA THR A 80 -7.25 28.77 2.64
C THR A 80 -7.03 28.46 4.13
N LEU A 81 -6.01 29.07 4.73
CA LEU A 81 -5.77 29.05 6.17
C LEU A 81 -6.70 30.05 6.87
N VAL A 82 -7.53 29.58 7.81
CA VAL A 82 -8.24 30.41 8.78
C VAL A 82 -7.84 29.93 10.17
N ASN A 83 -6.99 30.70 10.84
CA ASN A 83 -6.75 30.57 12.28
C ASN A 83 -7.46 31.75 12.96
N GLN A 84 -8.60 31.48 13.58
CA GLN A 84 -9.31 32.42 14.44
C GLN A 84 -9.02 32.02 15.90
N ALA A 85 -8.32 32.90 16.61
CA ALA A 85 -8.03 32.74 18.03
C ALA A 85 -9.31 32.95 18.84
N ILE A 86 -9.70 31.93 19.61
CA ILE A 86 -10.72 32.06 20.65
C ILE A 86 -10.00 32.11 22.00
N LYS A 87 -10.22 33.22 22.70
CA LYS A 87 -9.79 33.53 24.05
C LYS A 87 -10.93 33.12 24.98
N GLU A 88 -10.68 32.23 25.93
CA GLU A 88 -11.65 31.92 27.00
C GLU A 88 -11.09 32.28 28.40
N PRO A 89 -11.98 32.56 29.36
CA PRO A 89 -11.64 33.19 30.64
C PRO A 89 -11.25 32.17 31.70
N GLY A 90 -10.43 32.62 32.66
CA GLY A 90 -9.93 31.80 33.75
C GLY A 90 -11.01 31.40 34.76
N PHE A 91 -10.83 30.21 35.34
CA PHE A 91 -11.54 29.79 36.53
C PHE A 91 -10.64 28.95 37.45
N GLY A 92 -10.46 29.48 38.66
CA GLY A 92 -10.38 28.81 39.97
C GLY A 92 -9.60 27.51 40.11
N VAL A 93 -8.44 27.63 40.76
CA VAL A 93 -7.75 26.55 41.48
C VAL A 93 -8.59 26.11 42.69
N GLU A 94 -8.86 24.82 42.82
CA GLU A 94 -9.08 24.20 44.13
C GLU A 94 -8.25 22.92 44.22
N ASN A 95 -7.37 22.92 45.22
CA ASN A 95 -6.43 21.86 45.50
C ASN A 95 -7.17 20.70 46.16
N ASP A 96 -7.13 19.52 45.56
CA ASP A 96 -7.34 18.30 46.31
C ASP A 96 -6.16 17.36 46.11
N VAL A 97 -5.63 16.96 47.25
CA VAL A 97 -4.39 16.21 47.45
C VAL A 97 -4.64 14.77 46.99
N ASP A 98 -4.09 14.37 45.84
CA ASP A 98 -4.03 12.97 45.46
C ASP A 98 -2.59 12.46 45.34
N LYS A 99 -2.44 11.28 45.93
CA LYS A 99 -1.25 10.48 46.12
C LYS A 99 -0.41 10.39 44.86
N SER A 100 0.90 10.51 45.05
CA SER A 100 1.93 10.11 44.10
C SER A 100 1.81 8.62 43.74
N ILE A 101 0.90 8.30 42.82
CA ILE A 101 1.08 7.18 41.90
C ILE A 101 2.19 7.64 40.97
N GLU A 102 3.36 7.03 41.05
CA GLU A 102 4.37 7.12 39.99
C GLU A 102 3.64 6.91 38.67
N ARG A 103 3.53 7.95 37.83
CA ARG A 103 2.88 7.83 36.52
C ARG A 103 3.76 6.92 35.69
N VAL A 104 3.42 5.64 35.64
CA VAL A 104 4.13 4.67 34.80
C VAL A 104 3.71 4.95 33.35
N TRP A 105 4.47 5.81 32.68
CA TRP A 105 4.34 6.08 31.26
C TRP A 105 4.83 4.87 30.46
N LYS A 106 3.95 3.90 30.28
CA LYS A 106 4.20 2.68 29.52
C LYS A 106 3.20 2.58 28.38
N GLU A 107 3.69 2.26 27.19
CA GLU A 107 2.87 2.06 26.00
C GLU A 107 1.80 0.99 26.24
N SER A 108 0.58 1.27 25.77
CA SER A 108 -0.54 0.34 25.87
C SER A 108 -0.23 -0.96 25.10
N PRO A 109 -0.72 -2.11 25.57
CA PRO A 109 -0.50 -3.37 24.89
C PRO A 109 -1.14 -3.37 23.49
N LEU A 110 -0.54 -4.15 22.59
CA LEU A 110 -1.14 -4.50 21.32
C LEU A 110 -2.03 -5.73 21.50
N PHE A 111 -3.17 -5.74 20.82
CA PHE A 111 -4.10 -6.87 20.81
C PHE A 111 -4.78 -7.00 19.44
N GLU A 112 -5.27 -8.20 19.14
CA GLU A 112 -5.90 -8.53 17.86
C GLU A 112 -7.42 -8.41 17.97
N SER A 113 -8.06 -7.72 17.02
CA SER A 113 -9.52 -7.71 16.90
C SER A 113 -9.95 -7.88 15.45
N GLY A 114 -10.50 -9.06 15.14
CA GLY A 114 -10.85 -9.41 13.76
C GLY A 114 -9.59 -9.64 12.92
N SER A 115 -9.38 -8.80 11.91
CA SER A 115 -8.19 -8.81 11.05
C SER A 115 -7.15 -7.73 11.42
N ASP A 116 -7.44 -6.91 12.42
CA ASP A 116 -6.67 -5.70 12.71
C ASP A 116 -5.91 -5.87 14.03
N THR A 117 -4.66 -5.44 14.04
CA THR A 117 -3.88 -5.20 15.26
C THR A 117 -4.22 -3.81 15.80
N LEU A 118 -4.52 -3.73 17.09
CA LEU A 118 -4.95 -2.51 17.78
C LEU A 118 -4.03 -2.22 18.97
N ILE A 119 -3.88 -0.94 19.30
CA ILE A 119 -3.25 -0.49 20.55
C ILE A 119 -4.31 0.07 21.51
N GLY A 120 -4.26 -0.34 22.78
CA GLY A 120 -5.20 0.17 23.79
C GLY A 120 -5.45 -0.76 24.96
N GLU A 121 -6.69 -0.75 25.44
CA GLU A 121 -7.21 -1.59 26.51
C GLU A 121 -8.19 -2.61 25.92
N GLU A 122 -7.77 -3.87 25.85
CA GLU A 122 -8.55 -4.96 25.28
C GLU A 122 -9.92 -5.08 25.96
N GLY A 123 -10.99 -5.13 25.17
CA GLY A 123 -12.36 -5.21 25.68
C GLY A 123 -12.94 -3.87 26.18
N ARG A 124 -12.20 -2.75 26.02
CA ARG A 124 -12.69 -1.41 26.33
C ARG A 124 -12.51 -0.42 25.19
N LEU A 125 -11.28 -0.12 24.81
CA LEU A 125 -10.95 0.92 23.82
C LEU A 125 -9.63 0.60 23.12
N GLY A 126 -9.57 0.76 21.81
CA GLY A 126 -8.31 0.75 21.08
C GLY A 126 -8.45 1.43 19.73
N PHE A 127 -7.34 1.61 19.02
CA PHE A 127 -7.38 2.08 17.65
C PHE A 127 -6.38 1.34 16.77
N SER A 128 -6.65 1.35 15.45
CA SER A 128 -5.84 0.71 14.43
C SER A 128 -4.38 1.13 14.57
N TYR A 129 -3.50 0.17 14.89
CA TYR A 129 -2.09 0.42 15.11
C TYR A 129 -1.28 -0.77 14.64
N ASP A 130 -0.31 -0.49 13.79
CA ASP A 130 0.72 -1.44 13.40
C ASP A 130 2.05 -0.88 13.89
N ASP A 131 2.88 -1.73 14.50
CA ASP A 131 4.26 -1.38 14.83
C ASP A 131 5.13 -1.21 13.56
N GLY A 132 4.55 -1.43 12.37
CA GLY A 132 5.08 -1.00 11.09
C GLY A 132 5.14 0.53 10.91
N GLU A 133 6.08 0.99 10.08
CA GLU A 133 6.38 2.43 9.88
C GLU A 133 5.22 3.27 9.32
N ILE A 134 4.19 2.62 8.76
CA ILE A 134 3.06 3.28 8.11
C ILE A 134 2.08 3.86 9.13
N LEU A 135 1.89 3.19 10.29
CA LEU A 135 0.90 3.57 11.30
C LEU A 135 1.51 4.07 12.62
N ARG A 136 2.85 4.11 12.74
CA ARG A 136 3.54 4.74 13.88
C ARG A 136 3.31 6.25 13.92
N PHE A 137 3.26 6.81 15.14
CA PHE A 137 3.21 8.26 15.31
C PHE A 137 4.58 8.91 15.11
N TYR A 138 4.58 10.01 14.37
CA TYR A 138 5.71 10.91 14.23
C TYR A 138 5.26 12.35 14.52
N PRO A 139 6.14 13.21 15.07
CA PRO A 139 5.83 14.60 15.38
C PRO A 139 5.23 15.34 14.19
N ASP A 140 4.21 16.16 14.45
CA ASP A 140 3.54 17.05 13.50
C ASP A 140 2.92 16.36 12.27
N LYS A 141 2.85 15.02 12.25
CA LYS A 141 2.13 14.28 11.21
C LYS A 141 0.68 14.08 11.59
N THR A 142 -0.21 14.61 10.75
CA THR A 142 -1.63 14.28 10.80
C THR A 142 -1.85 12.91 10.16
N GLN A 143 -2.40 11.96 10.93
CA GLN A 143 -2.69 10.61 10.49
C GLN A 143 -4.13 10.22 10.83
N LYS A 144 -4.70 9.33 10.01
CA LYS A 144 -6.06 8.84 10.19
C LYS A 144 -6.05 7.53 10.96
N TYR A 145 -6.85 7.45 12.01
CA TYR A 145 -6.99 6.26 12.84
C TYR A 145 -8.45 5.89 12.98
N ILE A 146 -8.71 4.58 12.99
CA ILE A 146 -10.02 4.02 13.31
C ILE A 146 -9.98 3.58 14.77
N TRP A 147 -10.77 4.23 15.60
CA TRP A 147 -10.99 3.86 16.99
C TRP A 147 -12.12 2.86 17.10
N TYR A 148 -11.95 1.88 17.95
CA TYR A 148 -12.88 0.81 18.27
C TYR A 148 -13.21 0.85 19.77
N PHE A 149 -14.50 0.76 20.09
CA PHE A 149 -15.03 0.89 21.43
C PHE A 149 -15.87 -0.34 21.79
N TRP A 150 -15.67 -0.85 23.01
CA TRP A 150 -16.42 -1.96 23.59
C TRP A 150 -17.10 -1.50 24.89
N GLY A 151 -18.41 -1.62 24.95
CA GLY A 151 -19.20 -1.07 26.05
C GLY A 151 -20.70 -1.21 25.83
N GLU A 152 -21.47 -0.81 26.84
CA GLU A 152 -22.93 -0.86 26.76
C GLU A 152 -23.49 0.32 25.95
N GLU A 153 -24.64 0.13 25.28
CA GLU A 153 -25.27 1.15 24.43
C GLU A 153 -25.42 2.51 25.13
N LYS A 154 -25.76 2.49 26.42
CA LYS A 154 -25.95 3.69 27.26
C LYS A 154 -24.66 4.48 27.52
N GLU A 155 -23.49 3.87 27.35
CA GLU A 155 -22.20 4.53 27.53
C GLU A 155 -21.80 5.38 26.32
N PHE A 156 -22.46 5.15 25.16
CA PHE A 156 -22.23 5.89 23.93
C PHE A 156 -23.15 7.12 23.78
N ASP A 157 -23.94 7.43 24.82
CA ASP A 157 -24.80 8.61 24.86
C ASP A 157 -23.99 9.84 25.29
N GLY A 158 -23.41 10.54 24.31
CA GLY A 158 -22.66 11.78 24.53
C GLY A 158 -21.70 12.13 23.39
N VAL A 159 -21.14 13.33 23.46
CA VAL A 159 -20.15 13.81 22.50
C VAL A 159 -18.80 13.15 22.79
N LEU A 160 -18.21 12.51 21.79
CA LEU A 160 -16.87 11.93 21.90
C LEU A 160 -15.79 13.01 21.83
N LYS A 161 -14.87 12.99 22.79
CA LYS A 161 -13.75 13.92 22.91
C LYS A 161 -12.48 13.17 23.27
N PHE A 162 -11.40 13.41 22.54
CA PHE A 162 -10.08 12.92 22.90
C PHE A 162 -9.23 14.04 23.46
N ILE A 163 -8.49 13.77 24.53
CA ILE A 163 -7.53 14.69 25.14
C ILE A 163 -6.15 14.03 25.14
N GLY A 164 -5.19 14.65 24.44
CA GLY A 164 -3.78 14.26 24.47
C GLY A 164 -3.02 14.93 25.61
N THR A 165 -2.27 14.14 26.38
CA THR A 165 -1.34 14.64 27.40
C THR A 165 0.04 14.07 27.15
N HIS A 166 1.02 14.95 26.91
CA HIS A 166 2.41 14.55 26.75
C HIS A 166 3.05 14.28 28.12
N GLU A 167 4.05 13.40 28.16
CA GLU A 167 4.76 13.06 29.41
C GLU A 167 5.42 14.26 30.10
N ASN A 168 5.78 15.31 29.35
CA ASN A 168 6.46 16.50 29.85
C ASN A 168 5.57 17.75 29.95
N ASP A 169 4.29 17.71 29.51
CA ASP A 169 3.42 18.90 29.44
C ASP A 169 2.04 18.70 30.11
N GLU A 170 1.35 19.80 30.41
CA GLU A 170 0.04 19.83 31.08
C GLU A 170 -1.20 19.80 30.13
N LYS A 171 -1.16 19.00 29.05
CA LYS A 171 -2.22 18.74 28.03
C LYS A 171 -2.12 19.57 26.76
N GLN A 172 -2.08 18.89 25.60
CA GLN A 172 -2.31 19.51 24.30
C GLN A 172 -2.98 18.54 23.32
N SER A 173 -3.86 19.11 22.51
CA SER A 173 -4.80 18.50 21.55
C SER A 173 -6.10 17.98 22.17
N VAL A 174 -7.16 18.74 21.91
CA VAL A 174 -8.54 18.24 21.94
C VAL A 174 -8.89 17.85 20.52
N VAL A 175 -9.09 16.56 20.26
CA VAL A 175 -9.66 16.10 18.99
C VAL A 175 -11.12 15.78 19.27
N TYR A 176 -12.03 16.51 18.63
CA TYR A 176 -13.44 16.14 18.67
C TYR A 176 -13.64 14.90 17.79
N GLY A 177 -14.18 13.84 18.39
CA GLY A 177 -14.57 12.64 17.65
C GLY A 177 -15.76 12.94 16.77
N GLY A 178 -15.81 12.34 15.58
CA GLY A 178 -17.03 12.31 14.77
C GLY A 178 -18.10 11.40 15.39
N ASP A 179 -19.22 11.26 14.69
CA ASP A 179 -20.31 10.38 15.12
C ASP A 179 -19.85 8.91 15.26
N PHE A 180 -20.46 8.19 16.20
CA PHE A 180 -20.25 6.75 16.35
C PHE A 180 -20.90 5.99 15.18
N TYR A 181 -20.12 5.12 14.55
CA TYR A 181 -20.60 4.18 13.54
C TYR A 181 -20.74 2.78 14.12
N LYS A 182 -21.60 1.97 13.52
CA LYS A 182 -21.60 0.52 13.76
C LYS A 182 -20.24 -0.04 13.39
N ALA A 183 -19.59 -0.70 14.34
CA ALA A 183 -18.26 -1.23 14.13
C ALA A 183 -18.25 -2.54 13.34
N ASN A 184 -17.14 -2.75 12.64
CA ASN A 184 -16.70 -4.08 12.21
C ASN A 184 -15.76 -4.67 13.28
N ASN A 185 -15.21 -5.87 13.07
CA ASN A 185 -14.17 -6.43 13.93
C ASN A 185 -14.56 -6.64 15.41
N LYS A 186 -15.81 -7.04 15.69
CA LYS A 186 -16.31 -7.41 17.03
C LYS A 186 -16.37 -6.28 18.06
N ALA A 187 -16.12 -5.03 17.67
CA ALA A 187 -16.39 -3.87 18.52
C ALA A 187 -17.87 -3.47 18.48
N ASP A 188 -18.31 -2.71 19.47
CA ASP A 188 -19.70 -2.23 19.55
C ASP A 188 -19.88 -0.94 18.74
N ARG A 189 -18.87 -0.05 18.77
CA ARG A 189 -18.84 1.21 18.02
C ARG A 189 -17.44 1.52 17.47
N GLN A 190 -17.39 2.27 16.37
CA GLN A 190 -16.14 2.78 15.81
C GLN A 190 -16.23 4.25 15.43
N VAL A 191 -15.09 4.95 15.43
CA VAL A 191 -14.98 6.36 15.00
C VAL A 191 -13.70 6.57 14.21
N HIS A 192 -13.78 7.30 13.12
CA HIS A 192 -12.62 7.71 12.33
C HIS A 192 -12.14 9.08 12.82
N THR A 193 -10.85 9.18 13.13
CA THR A 193 -10.24 10.43 13.61
C THR A 193 -9.05 10.80 12.74
N SER A 194 -8.76 12.09 12.65
CA SER A 194 -7.46 12.59 12.17
C SER A 194 -6.73 13.18 13.37
N MET A 195 -5.62 12.58 13.76
CA MET A 195 -4.85 12.99 14.94
C MET A 195 -3.47 13.51 14.55
N ASN A 196 -3.00 14.53 15.27
CA ASN A 196 -1.67 15.10 15.14
C ASN A 196 -1.09 15.25 16.55
N LEU A 197 0.07 14.64 16.79
CA LEU A 197 0.81 14.75 18.04
C LEU A 197 2.12 15.51 17.76
N PRO A 198 2.28 16.74 18.27
CA PRO A 198 3.35 17.65 17.83
C PRO A 198 4.74 17.31 18.39
N LYS A 199 4.82 16.54 19.48
CA LYS A 199 6.08 16.24 20.16
C LYS A 199 6.37 14.74 20.17
N SER A 200 7.65 14.38 20.06
CA SER A 200 8.11 13.02 20.33
C SER A 200 8.02 12.69 21.81
N GLY A 201 7.94 11.40 22.14
CA GLY A 201 7.87 10.91 23.52
C GLY A 201 6.56 10.17 23.79
N MET A 202 6.28 9.93 25.07
CA MET A 202 5.05 9.25 25.47
C MET A 202 3.87 10.22 25.51
N TRP A 203 2.74 9.74 25.01
CA TRP A 203 1.46 10.43 25.04
C TRP A 203 0.39 9.56 25.68
N ARG A 204 -0.44 10.19 26.50
CA ARG A 204 -1.66 9.62 27.06
C ARG A 204 -2.84 10.22 26.32
N LEU A 205 -3.65 9.37 25.71
CA LEU A 205 -4.84 9.73 24.95
C LEU A 205 -6.07 9.31 25.76
N ASP A 206 -6.73 10.28 26.38
CA ASP A 206 -7.92 10.06 27.18
C ASP A 206 -9.16 10.26 26.31
N ALA A 207 -9.99 9.22 26.16
CA ALA A 207 -11.25 9.28 25.43
C ALA A 207 -12.41 9.52 26.39
N TYR A 208 -13.17 10.59 26.17
CA TYR A 208 -14.35 10.96 26.94
C TYR A 208 -15.60 10.85 26.09
N ILE A 209 -16.69 10.35 26.67
CA ILE A 209 -18.02 10.39 26.06
C ILE A 209 -18.92 11.21 26.98
N GLY A 210 -19.35 12.37 26.50
CA GLY A 210 -19.87 13.43 27.37
C GLY A 210 -18.79 13.87 28.37
N ASP A 211 -19.13 13.91 29.65
CA ASP A 211 -18.21 14.29 30.73
C ASP A 211 -17.53 13.09 31.41
N LYS A 212 -17.71 11.87 30.90
CA LYS A 212 -17.19 10.64 31.51
C LYS A 212 -15.98 10.12 30.75
N LEU A 213 -14.90 9.81 31.48
CA LEU A 213 -13.76 9.09 30.92
C LEU A 213 -14.21 7.68 30.53
N PHE A 214 -14.09 7.36 29.25
CA PHE A 214 -14.42 6.05 28.72
C PHE A 214 -13.22 5.10 28.80
N GLY A 215 -12.03 5.56 28.42
CA GLY A 215 -10.80 4.79 28.48
C GLY A 215 -9.57 5.64 28.13
N THR A 216 -8.39 5.06 28.33
CA THR A 216 -7.10 5.73 28.12
C THR A 216 -6.15 4.84 27.33
N VAL A 217 -5.49 5.40 26.32
CA VAL A 217 -4.47 4.72 25.52
C VAL A 217 -3.14 5.47 25.62
N PHE A 218 -2.05 4.76 25.89
CA PHE A 218 -0.70 5.31 25.91
C PHE A 218 0.03 4.91 24.63
N VAL A 219 0.59 5.90 23.93
CA VAL A 219 1.33 5.68 22.68
C VAL A 219 2.67 6.39 22.69
N LYS A 220 3.64 5.84 21.96
CA LYS A 220 4.93 6.47 21.74
C LYS A 220 4.98 7.21 20.40
N VAL A 221 5.43 8.45 20.43
CA VAL A 221 5.70 9.26 19.23
C VAL A 221 7.20 9.26 18.96
N HIS A 222 7.61 8.72 17.83
CA HIS A 222 9.02 8.46 17.50
C HIS A 222 9.67 9.67 16.81
N THR A 223 10.94 9.92 17.10
CA THR A 223 11.68 10.98 16.41
C THR A 223 11.96 10.60 14.95
N GLN A 224 12.04 11.62 14.08
CA GLN A 224 12.26 11.41 12.65
C GLN A 224 13.66 10.84 12.35
N SER A 225 14.66 11.00 13.23
CA SER A 225 15.97 10.35 13.10
C SER A 225 15.91 8.84 13.41
N GLN A 226 15.02 8.42 14.31
CA GLN A 226 14.75 6.99 14.54
C GLN A 226 14.08 6.34 13.32
N LYS A 227 13.30 7.11 12.54
CA LYS A 227 12.77 6.66 11.25
C LYS A 227 13.90 6.28 10.28
N GLU A 228 14.95 7.09 10.17
CA GLU A 228 16.07 6.79 9.27
C GLU A 228 16.94 5.63 9.77
N SER A 229 17.17 5.56 11.08
CA SER A 229 17.99 4.49 11.67
C SER A 229 17.27 3.14 11.75
N ASP A 230 15.96 3.07 12.04
CA ASP A 230 15.23 1.80 12.04
C ASP A 230 15.11 1.23 10.62
N VAL A 231 14.87 2.08 9.61
CA VAL A 231 14.92 1.71 8.18
C VAL A 231 16.28 1.12 7.83
N LEU A 232 17.37 1.73 8.30
CA LEU A 232 18.74 1.29 8.04
C LEU A 232 19.17 0.04 8.84
N ILE A 233 18.65 -0.14 10.06
CA ILE A 233 19.10 -1.19 11.00
C ILE A 233 18.25 -2.45 10.91
N ARG A 234 16.93 -2.36 10.69
CA ARG A 234 16.05 -3.52 10.48
C ARG A 234 15.88 -3.90 9.01
N GLY A 235 16.08 -2.96 8.09
CA GLY A 235 16.04 -3.19 6.65
C GLY A 235 17.34 -3.81 6.14
N GLY A 236 17.55 -5.12 6.33
CA GLY A 236 18.55 -5.84 5.55
C GLY A 236 18.20 -5.67 4.07
N TYR A 237 18.94 -4.83 3.33
CA TYR A 237 18.76 -4.43 1.92
C TYR A 237 17.53 -5.03 1.22
N THR A 238 16.33 -4.65 1.66
CA THR A 238 15.11 -5.14 1.00
C THR A 238 15.01 -4.43 -0.33
N LEU A 239 14.50 -5.14 -1.34
CA LEU A 239 14.29 -4.55 -2.67
C LEU A 239 13.48 -3.24 -2.56
N GLU A 240 12.53 -3.19 -1.64
CA GLU A 240 11.69 -2.03 -1.36
C GLU A 240 12.48 -0.82 -0.87
N GLY A 241 13.46 -1.02 0.02
CA GLY A 241 14.36 0.04 0.48
C GLY A 241 15.23 0.60 -0.65
N ILE A 242 15.78 -0.28 -1.50
CA ILE A 242 16.56 0.13 -2.67
C ILE A 242 15.69 0.95 -3.64
N MET A 243 14.47 0.49 -3.91
CA MET A 243 13.54 1.19 -4.79
C MET A 243 13.06 2.52 -4.19
N GLY A 244 12.83 2.58 -2.88
CA GLY A 244 12.48 3.82 -2.18
C GLY A 244 13.59 4.87 -2.26
N VAL A 245 14.85 4.47 -2.12
CA VAL A 245 16.01 5.38 -2.28
C VAL A 245 16.16 5.84 -3.74
N LEU A 246 16.06 4.92 -4.70
CA LEU A 246 16.18 5.24 -6.13
C LEU A 246 15.10 6.22 -6.58
N LEU A 247 13.84 5.96 -6.24
CA LEU A 247 12.71 6.73 -6.75
C LEU A 247 12.37 7.94 -5.90
N GLY A 248 12.63 7.88 -4.59
CA GLY A 248 12.38 8.98 -3.65
C GLY A 248 13.58 9.90 -3.52
N THR A 249 14.65 9.45 -2.87
CA THR A 249 15.79 10.31 -2.49
C THR A 249 16.56 10.84 -3.69
N LEU A 250 16.74 10.02 -4.72
CA LEU A 250 17.50 10.41 -5.92
C LEU A 250 16.63 11.04 -7.02
N ASP A 251 15.30 11.08 -6.83
CA ASP A 251 14.32 11.59 -7.82
C ASP A 251 14.53 11.00 -9.23
N LEU A 252 14.94 9.72 -9.30
CA LEU A 252 15.30 9.07 -10.57
C LEU A 252 14.10 8.54 -11.35
N PHE A 253 12.88 8.70 -10.84
CA PHE A 253 11.68 8.17 -11.46
C PHE A 253 11.54 8.59 -12.94
N TYR A 254 11.52 9.89 -13.22
CA TYR A 254 11.39 10.37 -14.60
C TYR A 254 12.63 10.09 -15.47
N PRO A 255 13.87 10.32 -14.99
CA PRO A 255 15.06 9.95 -15.74
C PRO A 255 15.11 8.46 -16.15
N LEU A 256 14.78 7.54 -15.24
CA LEU A 256 14.74 6.09 -15.50
C LEU A 256 13.67 5.75 -16.52
N LEU A 257 12.45 6.28 -16.35
CA LEU A 257 11.34 6.04 -17.25
C LEU A 257 11.68 6.52 -18.68
N ILE A 258 12.19 7.74 -18.82
CA ILE A 258 12.60 8.31 -20.11
C ILE A 258 13.73 7.48 -20.74
N ALA A 259 14.76 7.14 -19.96
CA ALA A 259 15.87 6.32 -20.43
C ALA A 259 15.40 4.94 -20.89
N SER A 260 14.46 4.32 -20.19
CA SER A 260 13.90 3.02 -20.55
C SER A 260 13.16 3.07 -21.89
N VAL A 261 12.35 4.12 -22.12
CA VAL A 261 11.59 4.31 -23.37
C VAL A 261 12.53 4.57 -24.55
N ILE A 262 13.50 5.46 -24.40
CA ILE A 262 14.50 5.75 -25.44
C ILE A 262 15.28 4.48 -25.79
N THR A 263 15.73 3.74 -24.77
CA THR A 263 16.48 2.49 -24.95
C THR A 263 15.63 1.43 -25.66
N PHE A 264 14.34 1.32 -25.31
CA PHE A 264 13.41 0.38 -25.93
C PHE A 264 13.18 0.70 -27.42
N VAL A 265 12.93 1.98 -27.77
CA VAL A 265 12.78 2.40 -29.18
C VAL A 265 14.07 2.13 -29.96
N PHE A 266 15.23 2.45 -29.39
CA PHE A 266 16.52 2.15 -30.00
C PHE A 266 16.72 0.64 -30.22
N ALA A 267 16.31 -0.20 -29.26
CA ALA A 267 16.37 -1.64 -29.35
C ALA A 267 15.52 -2.19 -30.52
N LEU A 268 14.32 -1.62 -30.73
CA LEU A 268 13.43 -1.98 -31.85
C LEU A 268 14.06 -1.62 -33.20
N ILE A 269 14.61 -0.41 -33.34
CA ILE A 269 15.26 0.05 -34.59
C ILE A 269 16.45 -0.84 -34.93
N LYS A 270 17.30 -1.15 -33.95
CA LYS A 270 18.48 -1.99 -34.14
C LYS A 270 18.17 -3.49 -34.18
N ARG A 271 16.94 -3.89 -33.87
CA ARG A 271 16.53 -5.30 -33.66
C ARG A 271 17.50 -6.04 -32.74
N SER A 272 17.93 -5.38 -31.67
CA SER A 272 18.93 -5.92 -30.74
C SER A 272 18.26 -6.43 -29.47
N TRP A 273 18.46 -7.72 -29.18
CA TRP A 273 17.96 -8.34 -27.95
C TRP A 273 18.66 -7.79 -26.69
N ILE A 274 19.93 -7.39 -26.80
CA ILE A 274 20.69 -6.85 -25.64
C ILE A 274 20.10 -5.53 -25.18
N TRP A 275 19.85 -4.60 -26.12
CA TRP A 275 19.25 -3.30 -25.81
C TRP A 275 17.82 -3.45 -25.27
N MET A 276 17.10 -4.50 -25.69
CA MET A 276 15.76 -4.82 -25.20
C MET A 276 15.78 -5.29 -23.73
N LEU A 277 16.79 -6.06 -23.32
CA LEU A 277 16.95 -6.44 -21.91
C LEU A 277 17.35 -5.25 -21.06
N LEU A 278 18.21 -4.37 -21.59
CA LEU A 278 18.62 -3.16 -20.87
C LEU A 278 17.43 -2.24 -20.59
N SER A 279 16.53 -2.03 -21.56
CA SER A 279 15.31 -1.25 -21.33
C SER A 279 14.41 -1.90 -20.28
N ALA A 280 14.36 -3.23 -20.22
CA ALA A 280 13.51 -3.95 -19.26
C ALA A 280 14.00 -3.75 -17.83
N ILE A 281 15.32 -3.80 -17.64
CA ILE A 281 15.98 -3.54 -16.36
C ILE A 281 15.74 -2.09 -15.93
N LEU A 282 15.89 -1.13 -16.85
CA LEU A 282 15.67 0.29 -16.56
C LEU A 282 14.21 0.60 -16.18
N LEU A 283 13.23 -0.08 -16.79
CA LEU A 283 11.81 0.12 -16.51
C LEU A 283 11.33 -0.55 -15.21
N TYR A 284 12.08 -1.53 -14.69
CA TYR A 284 11.63 -2.35 -13.57
C TYR A 284 11.32 -1.54 -12.29
N PRO A 285 12.16 -0.58 -11.84
CA PRO A 285 11.84 0.28 -10.69
C PRO A 285 10.49 0.98 -10.83
N ASP A 286 10.23 1.59 -11.98
CA ASP A 286 8.99 2.32 -12.24
C ASP A 286 7.78 1.38 -12.28
N ALA A 287 7.93 0.21 -12.93
CA ALA A 287 6.90 -0.82 -12.98
C ALA A 287 6.53 -1.37 -11.59
N TRP A 288 7.53 -1.52 -10.72
CA TRP A 288 7.33 -1.89 -9.32
C TRP A 288 6.60 -0.78 -8.56
N PHE A 289 7.00 0.49 -8.72
CA PHE A 289 6.34 1.64 -8.11
C PHE A 289 4.86 1.76 -8.51
N PHE A 290 4.57 1.66 -9.81
CA PHE A 290 3.20 1.67 -10.32
C PHE A 290 2.36 0.49 -9.87
N SER A 291 2.98 -0.62 -9.45
CA SER A 291 2.23 -1.75 -8.87
C SER A 291 1.74 -1.45 -7.45
N GLY A 292 2.36 -0.47 -6.77
CA GLY A 292 1.97 -0.03 -5.44
C GLY A 292 0.86 1.01 -5.44
N HIS A 293 0.92 2.06 -6.28
CA HIS A 293 0.04 3.25 -6.16
C HIS A 293 -0.19 3.95 -7.53
N PRO A 294 -1.41 3.97 -8.12
CA PRO A 294 -2.62 3.21 -7.81
C PRO A 294 -2.39 1.70 -7.97
N PRO A 295 -3.20 0.81 -7.39
CA PRO A 295 -2.97 -0.62 -7.46
C PRO A 295 -3.26 -1.11 -8.88
N TYR A 296 -2.22 -1.13 -9.70
CA TYR A 296 -2.18 -1.91 -10.92
C TYR A 296 -1.25 -3.10 -10.66
N PRO A 297 -1.71 -4.19 -9.99
CA PRO A 297 -0.85 -5.33 -9.66
C PRO A 297 -0.20 -5.96 -10.89
N TRP A 298 -0.78 -5.75 -12.08
CA TRP A 298 -0.27 -6.23 -13.34
C TRP A 298 0.91 -5.39 -13.88
N ALA A 299 1.11 -4.15 -13.42
CA ALA A 299 2.15 -3.24 -13.89
C ALA A 299 3.56 -3.80 -13.67
N LYS A 300 3.78 -4.56 -12.59
CA LYS A 300 5.06 -5.25 -12.32
C LYS A 300 5.47 -6.24 -13.42
N PHE A 301 4.53 -6.68 -14.26
CA PHE A 301 4.81 -7.57 -15.39
C PHE A 301 5.10 -6.85 -16.71
N VAL A 302 5.00 -5.51 -16.77
CA VAL A 302 5.30 -4.75 -18.00
C VAL A 302 6.71 -5.02 -18.53
N PRO A 303 7.78 -5.10 -17.70
CA PRO A 303 9.11 -5.46 -18.18
C PRO A 303 9.19 -6.86 -18.82
N LEU A 304 8.29 -7.79 -18.47
CA LEU A 304 8.27 -9.15 -19.02
C LEU A 304 8.00 -9.15 -20.53
N ILE A 305 7.21 -8.20 -21.03
CA ILE A 305 6.95 -8.05 -22.47
C ILE A 305 8.26 -7.81 -23.22
N GLN A 306 9.13 -6.95 -22.67
CA GLN A 306 10.44 -6.64 -23.26
C GLN A 306 11.37 -7.85 -23.21
N VAL A 307 11.34 -8.62 -22.12
CA VAL A 307 12.11 -9.88 -22.00
C VAL A 307 11.66 -10.90 -23.06
N ILE A 308 10.35 -11.09 -23.26
CA ILE A 308 9.82 -11.98 -24.30
C ILE A 308 10.27 -11.53 -25.70
N LEU A 309 10.20 -10.23 -26.01
CA LEU A 309 10.69 -9.68 -27.27
C LEU A 309 12.20 -9.88 -27.45
N ALA A 310 12.98 -9.73 -26.37
CA ALA A 310 14.41 -9.99 -26.39
C ALA A 310 14.71 -11.45 -26.74
N ILE A 311 14.00 -12.41 -26.15
CA ILE A 311 14.12 -13.84 -26.48
C ILE A 311 13.80 -14.10 -27.95
N ILE A 312 12.72 -13.51 -28.48
CA ILE A 312 12.35 -13.65 -29.90
C ILE A 312 13.47 -13.12 -30.80
N PHE A 313 14.02 -11.92 -30.52
CA PHE A 313 15.12 -11.35 -31.30
C PHE A 313 16.40 -12.16 -31.20
N TYR A 314 16.69 -12.73 -30.03
CA TYR A 314 17.83 -13.63 -29.83
C TYR A 314 17.71 -14.88 -30.71
N LEU A 315 16.56 -15.56 -30.70
CA LEU A 315 16.31 -16.76 -31.51
C LEU A 315 16.37 -16.45 -33.02
N LEU A 316 15.79 -15.33 -33.45
CA LEU A 316 15.85 -14.89 -34.84
C LEU A 316 17.27 -14.59 -35.31
N LYS A 317 18.12 -14.03 -34.42
CA LYS A 317 19.54 -13.78 -34.71
C LYS A 317 20.33 -15.09 -34.81
N SER A 318 20.10 -16.03 -33.90
CA SER A 318 20.77 -17.34 -33.88
C SER A 318 20.49 -18.17 -35.13
N ASN A 319 19.27 -18.12 -35.66
CA ASN A 319 18.92 -18.86 -36.87
C ASN A 319 19.62 -18.33 -38.13
N LYS A 320 20.01 -17.05 -38.18
CA LYS A 320 20.75 -16.48 -39.32
C LYS A 320 22.20 -16.91 -39.39
N SER A 321 22.83 -17.28 -38.29
CA SER A 321 24.24 -17.69 -38.30
C SER A 321 24.45 -19.14 -38.74
N LYS A 322 23.36 -19.91 -38.89
CA LYS A 322 23.40 -21.31 -39.32
C LYS A 322 23.15 -21.50 -40.83
N THR A 323 22.84 -20.42 -41.55
CA THR A 323 22.61 -20.38 -43.00
C THR A 323 23.70 -19.55 -43.66
#